data_AF-A6HPJ0-F1
#
_entry.id   AF-A6HPJ0-F1
#
_cell.length_a   1.000
_cell.length_b   1.000
_cell.length_c   1.000
_cell.angle_alpha   90.00
_cell.angle_beta   90.00
_cell.angle_gamma   90.00
#
_symmetry.space_group_name_H-M   'P 1'
#
loop_
_entity.id
_entity.type
_entity.pdbx_description
1 polymer ?
#
loop_
_entity_poly.entity_id
_entity_poly.type
_entity_poly.pdbx_seq_one_letter_code
_entity_poly.pdbx_strand_id
1 'polypeptide(L)'
;MPTVISPTVAPRTGAEPRSPGPVPHPAQGKTTEAGGGHPGGIYSAIISRNFPIIGVKEKTFEQLHKKCLEKKVLYLDPEFPPDETSLFYSQKFPIQFVWKRPPEICENPRFIIGGANRTDICQGDLGDCWFLAAIACLTLNERLLFRVIPHDQSFTENYAGIFHFQFWRYGDWVDVVIDDCLPTYNNQLVFTKSNHRNEFWSALLEKAYAKLHGSYEALKGGNTTEAMEDFTGGVTEFFEIKDAPSDMYKIMRKAIERGSLMGCSIDDGTNMTYGTSPSGLNMGELIARMVRNMDNSLLRDSDLDPRASDDRPSRTIVPVQYETRMACGLVKGHAYSVTGLEEALFKGEKVKLVRLRNPWGQVEWNGSWSDGWKDWSFVDKDEKARLQHQVTEDGEFWMSYDDFVYHFTKLEICNLTADALESDKLQTWTVSVNEGRWVRGCSAGGCRNFPDTFWTNPQYRLKLLEEDDDPDDSEVICSFLVALMQKNRRKDRKLGANLFTIGFAIYESLSPDARE
;
A
#
# COMPACT_ATOMS: atom_id res chain seq x y z
N MET A 1 5.03 -9.48 -18.07
CA MET A 1 3.95 -10.08 -18.88
C MET A 1 3.06 -10.96 -17.98
N PRO A 2 2.13 -10.39 -17.22
CA PRO A 2 0.86 -11.03 -16.93
C PRO A 2 -0.20 -10.48 -17.91
N THR A 3 -0.89 -11.38 -18.60
CA THR A 3 -1.92 -11.06 -19.59
C THR A 3 -3.26 -10.93 -18.86
N VAL A 4 -3.91 -9.76 -18.96
CA VAL A 4 -5.35 -9.64 -18.71
C VAL A 4 -6.04 -10.41 -19.83
N ILE A 5 -6.64 -11.54 -19.50
CA ILE A 5 -7.45 -12.31 -20.45
C ILE A 5 -8.88 -11.81 -20.30
N SER A 6 -9.36 -11.02 -21.26
CA SER A 6 -10.80 -10.86 -21.48
C SER A 6 -11.44 -12.24 -21.67
N PRO A 7 -12.67 -12.47 -21.17
CA PRO A 7 -13.32 -13.77 -21.26
C PRO A 7 -13.77 -14.02 -22.70
N THR A 8 -12.88 -14.55 -23.53
CA THR A 8 -13.27 -15.18 -24.79
C THR A 8 -13.38 -16.69 -24.54
N VAL A 9 -14.62 -17.18 -24.50
CA VAL A 9 -14.91 -18.62 -24.44
C VAL A 9 -14.35 -19.27 -25.71
N ALA A 10 -13.23 -19.98 -25.60
CA ALA A 10 -12.64 -20.71 -26.72
C ALA A 10 -13.34 -22.06 -26.94
N PRO A 11 -13.63 -22.46 -28.20
CA PRO A 11 -14.36 -23.69 -28.49
C PRO A 11 -13.50 -24.95 -28.29
N ARG A 12 -14.18 -26.04 -27.91
CA ARG A 12 -13.62 -27.34 -27.56
C ARG A 12 -12.80 -27.96 -28.69
N THR A 13 -11.56 -28.38 -28.41
CA THR A 13 -10.83 -29.35 -29.24
C THR A 13 -10.95 -30.74 -28.62
N GLY A 14 -11.52 -31.67 -29.39
CA GLY A 14 -11.72 -33.05 -28.98
C GLY A 14 -10.41 -33.83 -28.98
N ALA A 15 -10.06 -34.40 -27.83
CA ALA A 15 -9.10 -35.48 -27.73
C ALA A 15 -9.59 -36.47 -26.66
N GLU A 16 -9.92 -37.69 -27.10
CA GLU A 16 -10.36 -38.79 -26.24
C GLU A 16 -9.24 -39.27 -25.30
N PRO A 17 -9.57 -39.68 -24.05
CA PRO A 17 -8.57 -40.23 -23.14
C PRO A 17 -8.28 -41.71 -23.44
N ARG A 18 -7.00 -42.05 -23.60
CA ARG A 18 -6.50 -43.43 -23.59
C ARG A 18 -6.30 -43.92 -22.14
N SER A 19 -6.88 -45.07 -21.82
CA SER A 19 -6.80 -45.75 -20.53
C SER A 19 -5.39 -46.28 -20.21
N PRO A 20 -4.90 -46.21 -18.96
CA PRO A 20 -3.75 -46.99 -18.51
C PRO A 20 -4.17 -48.41 -18.08
N GLY A 21 -3.38 -49.41 -18.47
CA GLY A 21 -3.55 -50.83 -18.11
C GLY A 21 -3.18 -51.18 -16.66
N PRO A 22 -3.39 -52.44 -16.24
CA PRO A 22 -3.49 -52.81 -14.83
C PRO A 22 -2.14 -53.26 -14.23
N VAL A 23 -1.90 -52.93 -12.95
CA VAL A 23 -0.75 -53.41 -12.15
C VAL A 23 -1.23 -53.73 -10.72
N PRO A 24 -0.70 -54.79 -10.04
CA PRO A 24 -1.50 -55.67 -9.17
C PRO A 24 -1.44 -55.39 -7.66
N HIS A 25 -2.43 -55.94 -6.93
CA HIS A 25 -2.49 -56.08 -5.46
C HIS A 25 -1.55 -57.17 -4.92
N PRO A 26 -1.05 -57.05 -3.67
CA PRO A 26 -1.70 -57.68 -2.48
C PRO A 26 -1.50 -56.83 -1.18
N ALA A 27 -2.05 -57.03 0.03
CA ALA A 27 -2.89 -58.03 0.70
C ALA A 27 -3.63 -57.38 1.90
N GLN A 28 -4.84 -57.91 2.14
CA GLN A 28 -5.61 -58.10 3.39
C GLN A 28 -5.26 -57.41 4.72
N GLY A 29 -6.28 -56.76 5.30
CA GLY A 29 -6.51 -56.55 6.74
C GLY A 29 -8.02 -56.40 7.02
N LYS A 30 -8.53 -57.09 8.03
CA LYS A 30 -9.93 -57.54 8.24
C LYS A 30 -10.88 -56.54 8.94
N THR A 31 -12.16 -56.59 8.52
CA THR A 31 -13.46 -56.52 9.29
C THR A 31 -13.75 -55.28 10.18
N THR A 32 -14.92 -54.62 10.12
CA THR A 32 -16.29 -55.12 10.34
C THR A 32 -17.35 -54.11 9.88
N GLU A 33 -18.52 -54.60 9.46
CA GLU A 33 -19.74 -53.85 9.12
C GLU A 33 -20.58 -53.50 10.35
N ALA A 34 -21.34 -52.39 10.29
CA ALA A 34 -22.74 -52.31 10.74
C ALA A 34 -23.45 -50.99 10.31
N GLY A 35 -24.52 -51.12 9.51
CA GLY A 35 -25.83 -50.50 9.79
C GLY A 35 -26.14 -49.05 9.36
N GLY A 36 -26.69 -48.90 8.14
CA GLY A 36 -27.97 -48.23 7.79
C GLY A 36 -28.40 -46.86 8.35
N GLY A 37 -28.76 -45.94 7.43
CA GLY A 37 -29.79 -44.90 7.65
C GLY A 37 -29.44 -43.48 7.14
N HIS A 38 -29.91 -43.10 5.96
CA HIS A 38 -30.01 -41.70 5.49
C HIS A 38 -31.19 -40.96 6.16
N PRO A 39 -31.41 -39.63 6.02
CA PRO A 39 -30.53 -38.52 5.58
C PRO A 39 -30.60 -37.31 6.55
N GLY A 40 -29.52 -36.57 6.76
CA GLY A 40 -29.61 -35.33 7.56
C GLY A 40 -28.26 -34.65 7.72
N GLY A 41 -28.19 -33.40 7.29
CA GLY A 41 -26.95 -32.65 7.20
C GLY A 41 -26.25 -32.49 8.54
N ILE A 42 -24.96 -32.83 8.57
CA ILE A 42 -23.98 -32.25 9.48
C ILE A 42 -22.67 -32.18 8.69
N TYR A 43 -22.49 -31.15 7.86
CA TYR A 43 -21.13 -30.71 7.57
C TYR A 43 -20.65 -29.99 8.82
N SER A 44 -20.06 -30.76 9.73
CA SER A 44 -19.21 -30.20 10.78
C SER A 44 -18.02 -29.56 10.07
N ALA A 45 -18.14 -28.26 9.79
CA ALA A 45 -17.00 -27.42 9.51
C ALA A 45 -16.12 -27.44 10.76
N ILE A 46 -15.17 -28.36 10.82
CA ILE A 46 -14.04 -28.24 11.72
C ILE A 46 -13.19 -27.12 11.13
N ILE A 47 -13.61 -25.89 11.40
CA ILE A 47 -12.77 -24.71 11.28
C ILE A 47 -11.71 -24.94 12.34
N SER A 48 -10.56 -25.46 11.92
CA SER A 48 -9.33 -25.28 12.66
C SER A 48 -9.05 -23.78 12.66
N ARG A 49 -9.70 -23.05 13.57
CA ARG A 49 -9.21 -21.76 14.04
C ARG A 49 -7.84 -22.07 14.59
N ASN A 50 -6.81 -21.79 13.81
CA ASN A 50 -5.49 -21.59 14.40
C ASN A 50 -5.67 -20.38 15.31
N PHE A 51 -6.01 -20.64 16.57
CA PHE A 51 -5.71 -19.71 17.64
C PHE A 51 -4.25 -19.29 17.44
N PRO A 52 -3.92 -18.00 17.66
CA PRO A 52 -2.54 -17.55 17.70
C PRO A 52 -1.78 -18.54 18.58
N ILE A 53 -0.67 -19.05 18.04
CA ILE A 53 0.20 -20.04 18.66
C ILE A 53 0.30 -19.73 20.15
N ILE A 54 -0.21 -20.64 21.01
CA ILE A 54 -0.12 -20.48 22.47
C ILE A 54 1.36 -20.36 22.83
N GLY A 55 1.75 -19.18 23.33
CA GLY A 55 3.12 -18.98 23.79
C GLY A 55 3.53 -17.60 24.26
N VAL A 56 2.63 -16.63 24.42
CA VAL A 56 2.67 -15.41 25.26
C VAL A 56 1.50 -14.56 24.77
N LYS A 57 0.55 -14.17 25.63
CA LYS A 57 -0.37 -13.08 25.27
C LYS A 57 0.51 -11.84 25.12
N GLU A 58 0.72 -11.38 23.89
CA GLU A 58 1.28 -10.05 23.66
C GLU A 58 0.51 -9.06 24.53
N LYS A 59 1.25 -8.22 25.25
CA LYS A 59 0.64 -7.25 26.15
C LYS A 59 0.03 -6.16 25.28
N THR A 60 -1.22 -5.83 25.56
CA THR A 60 -1.89 -4.74 24.83
C THR A 60 -1.22 -3.41 25.13
N PHE A 61 -1.39 -2.44 24.23
CA PHE A 61 -0.94 -1.06 24.42
C PHE A 61 -1.33 -0.53 25.82
N GLU A 62 -2.57 -0.71 26.25
CA GLU A 62 -3.07 -0.18 27.52
C GLU A 62 -2.37 -0.80 28.73
N GLN A 63 -2.03 -2.10 28.65
CA GLN A 63 -1.30 -2.79 29.72
C GLN A 63 0.14 -2.28 29.85
N LEU A 64 0.82 -2.07 28.73
CA LEU A 64 2.18 -1.53 28.70
C LEU A 64 2.19 -0.07 29.13
N HIS A 65 1.29 0.74 28.58
CA HIS A 65 1.11 2.15 28.89
C HIS A 65 0.84 2.37 30.39
N LYS A 66 -0.16 1.69 30.94
CA LYS A 66 -0.48 1.75 32.38
C LYS A 66 0.72 1.37 33.25
N LYS A 67 1.43 0.29 32.89
CA LYS A 67 2.62 -0.15 33.63
C LYS A 67 3.74 0.89 33.60
N CYS A 68 3.97 1.55 32.46
CA CYS A 68 4.98 2.59 32.32
C CYS A 68 4.62 3.84 33.14
N LEU A 69 3.34 4.24 33.14
CA LEU A 69 2.82 5.33 33.97
C LEU A 69 2.98 5.04 35.47
N GLU A 70 2.57 3.85 35.93
CA GLU A 70 2.69 3.43 37.33
C GLU A 70 4.15 3.43 37.81
N LYS A 71 5.07 2.99 36.95
CA LYS A 71 6.50 2.94 37.24
C LYS A 71 7.24 4.25 37.01
N LYS A 72 6.59 5.25 36.39
CA LYS A 72 7.19 6.53 35.97
C LYS A 72 8.45 6.33 35.11
N VAL A 73 8.38 5.39 34.16
CA VAL A 73 9.44 5.11 33.20
C VAL A 73 8.92 5.30 31.79
N LEU A 74 9.78 5.74 30.88
CA LEU A 74 9.47 5.76 29.46
C LEU A 74 9.59 4.35 28.89
N TYR A 75 8.64 3.98 28.02
CA TYR A 75 8.68 2.70 27.33
C TYR A 75 9.89 2.65 26.39
N LEU A 76 10.54 1.50 26.38
CA LEU A 76 11.59 1.16 25.44
C LEU A 76 11.17 -0.17 24.83
N ASP A 77 11.06 -0.20 23.51
CA ASP A 77 10.57 -1.35 22.77
C ASP A 77 11.64 -2.45 22.71
N PRO A 78 11.44 -3.59 23.39
CA PRO A 78 12.43 -4.66 23.38
C PRO A 78 12.50 -5.41 22.04
N GLU A 79 11.46 -5.28 21.21
CA GLU A 79 11.36 -5.99 19.91
C GLU A 79 11.86 -5.16 18.74
N PHE A 80 11.96 -3.84 18.93
CA PHE A 80 12.44 -2.88 17.93
C PHE A 80 13.34 -1.84 18.61
N PRO A 81 14.53 -2.25 19.08
CA PRO A 81 15.40 -1.40 19.89
C PRO A 81 15.89 -0.19 19.10
N PRO A 82 16.17 0.95 19.76
CA PRO A 82 16.70 2.14 19.11
C PRO A 82 18.20 2.00 18.82
N ASP A 83 18.54 1.04 17.97
CA ASP A 83 19.90 0.78 17.51
C ASP A 83 19.92 0.38 16.02
N GLU A 84 21.12 0.12 15.50
CA GLU A 84 21.35 -0.19 14.08
C GLU A 84 20.57 -1.42 13.59
N THR A 85 20.19 -2.36 14.48
CA THR A 85 19.45 -3.58 14.10
C THR A 85 18.03 -3.30 13.63
N SER A 86 17.43 -2.20 14.10
CA SER A 86 16.12 -1.71 13.68
C SER A 86 16.20 -0.88 12.39
N LEU A 87 17.38 -0.37 12.04
CA LEU A 87 17.57 0.43 10.84
C LEU A 87 17.84 -0.45 9.62
N PHE A 88 18.90 -1.26 9.70
CA PHE A 88 19.49 -1.90 8.53
C PHE A 88 20.05 -3.29 8.85
N TYR A 89 19.93 -4.21 7.89
CA TYR A 89 20.44 -5.58 7.99
C TYR A 89 21.49 -5.92 6.93
N SER A 90 21.62 -5.17 5.83
CA SER A 90 22.49 -5.56 4.71
C SER A 90 23.94 -5.06 4.81
N GLN A 91 24.17 -3.88 5.37
CA GLN A 91 25.50 -3.25 5.46
C GLN A 91 25.67 -2.53 6.81
N LYS A 92 26.92 -2.30 7.24
CA LYS A 92 27.22 -1.46 8.40
C LYS A 92 27.70 -0.08 7.94
N PHE A 93 27.24 0.96 8.63
CA PHE A 93 27.31 2.35 8.18
C PHE A 93 28.51 3.08 8.79
N PRO A 94 29.12 4.03 8.06
CA PRO A 94 30.14 4.92 8.60
C PRO A 94 29.53 6.09 9.41
N ILE A 95 28.22 6.32 9.31
CA ILE A 95 27.49 7.35 10.06
C ILE A 95 26.75 6.68 11.21
N GLN A 96 26.83 7.30 12.39
CA GLN A 96 26.11 6.86 13.57
C GLN A 96 24.84 7.69 13.72
N PHE A 97 23.67 7.05 13.57
CA PHE A 97 22.40 7.71 13.87
C PHE A 97 22.22 7.83 15.37
N VAL A 98 21.66 8.96 15.80
CA VAL A 98 21.31 9.19 17.21
C VAL A 98 19.81 9.04 17.34
N TRP A 99 19.36 8.06 18.09
CA TRP A 99 17.95 7.89 18.38
C TRP A 99 17.52 8.88 19.47
N LYS A 100 16.50 9.68 19.19
CA LYS A 100 15.98 10.70 20.10
C LYS A 100 14.46 10.64 20.15
N ARG A 101 13.90 10.95 21.30
CA ARG A 101 12.45 11.14 21.45
C ARG A 101 12.05 12.55 21.01
N PRO A 102 10.80 12.76 20.55
CA PRO A 102 10.29 14.08 20.19
C PRO A 102 10.55 15.20 21.20
N PRO A 103 10.44 14.98 22.54
CA PRO A 103 10.79 16.01 23.54
C PRO A 103 12.28 16.41 23.56
N GLU A 104 13.18 15.59 23.01
CA GLU A 104 14.62 15.88 22.89
C GLU A 104 14.96 16.57 21.56
N ILE A 105 14.03 16.54 20.60
CA ILE A 105 14.21 17.09 19.25
C ILE A 105 13.67 18.52 19.18
N CYS A 106 12.50 18.77 19.76
CA CYS A 106 11.81 20.07 19.69
C CYS A 106 11.05 20.41 20.99
N GLU A 107 10.73 21.69 21.15
CA GLU A 107 9.84 22.15 22.20
C GLU A 107 8.37 21.85 21.85
N ASN A 108 7.58 21.45 22.86
CA ASN A 108 6.14 21.18 22.73
C ASN A 108 5.79 20.19 21.58
N PRO A 109 6.32 18.95 21.61
CA PRO A 109 5.96 17.94 20.64
C PRO A 109 4.45 17.65 20.71
N ARG A 110 3.85 17.44 19.55
CA ARG A 110 2.45 17.11 19.34
C ARG A 110 2.37 15.83 18.51
N PHE A 111 1.38 15.02 18.82
CA PHE A 111 1.14 13.81 18.04
C PHE A 111 0.60 14.21 16.68
N ILE A 112 -0.55 14.90 16.70
CA ILE A 112 -1.25 15.46 15.54
C ILE A 112 -1.59 16.94 15.84
N ILE A 113 -1.48 17.82 14.83
CA ILE A 113 -1.82 19.25 14.90
C ILE A 113 -2.86 19.57 13.83
N GLY A 114 -4.08 19.95 14.24
CA GLY A 114 -5.12 20.36 13.27
C GLY A 114 -5.76 19.21 12.48
N GLY A 115 -5.53 17.96 12.90
CA GLY A 115 -5.97 16.75 12.20
C GLY A 115 -4.82 16.15 11.39
N ALA A 116 -4.81 14.83 11.19
CA ALA A 116 -3.77 14.17 10.41
C ALA A 116 -4.04 14.41 8.91
N ASN A 117 -3.24 15.27 8.30
CA ASN A 117 -3.40 15.73 6.93
C ASN A 117 -2.31 15.12 6.04
N ARG A 118 -2.63 14.90 4.75
CA ARG A 118 -1.63 14.50 3.75
C ARG A 118 -0.42 15.42 3.73
N THR A 119 -0.59 16.72 3.97
CA THR A 119 0.52 17.70 4.04
C THR A 119 1.54 17.43 5.14
N ASP A 120 1.21 16.59 6.13
CA ASP A 120 2.10 16.20 7.24
C ASP A 120 3.03 15.04 6.86
N ILE A 121 2.94 14.60 5.60
CA ILE A 121 3.69 13.48 5.05
C ILE A 121 4.67 14.03 4.02
N CYS A 122 5.93 14.15 4.44
CA CYS A 122 7.05 14.49 3.59
C CYS A 122 8.08 13.38 3.66
N GLN A 123 8.35 12.75 2.51
CA GLN A 123 9.34 11.69 2.39
C GLN A 123 10.72 12.16 2.86
N GLY A 124 11.35 11.34 3.70
CA GLY A 124 12.77 11.46 4.00
C GLY A 124 13.63 10.94 2.86
N ASP A 125 14.82 10.46 3.18
CA ASP A 125 15.69 9.88 2.16
C ASP A 125 15.47 8.36 1.95
N LEU A 126 14.53 7.74 2.67
CA LEU A 126 14.17 6.33 2.49
C LEU A 126 13.38 6.14 1.17
N GLY A 127 13.58 4.99 0.53
CA GLY A 127 12.92 4.65 -0.74
C GLY A 127 11.59 3.94 -0.56
N ASP A 128 10.71 4.56 0.23
CA ASP A 128 9.41 4.05 0.65
C ASP A 128 8.25 4.96 0.24
N CYS A 129 8.42 5.74 -0.84
CA CYS A 129 7.39 6.59 -1.45
C CYS A 129 6.03 5.88 -1.64
N TRP A 130 6.04 4.59 -1.95
CA TRP A 130 4.85 3.74 -2.06
C TRP A 130 4.00 3.70 -0.78
N PHE A 131 4.67 3.65 0.39
CA PHE A 131 4.01 3.65 1.68
C PHE A 131 3.44 5.04 2.00
N LEU A 132 4.22 6.10 1.74
CA LEU A 132 3.80 7.48 1.99
C LEU A 132 2.67 7.95 1.09
N ALA A 133 2.66 7.52 -0.19
CA ALA A 133 1.53 7.73 -1.09
C ALA A 133 0.25 7.08 -0.55
N ALA A 134 0.36 5.86 -0.01
CA ALA A 134 -0.78 5.19 0.61
C ALA A 134 -1.27 5.92 1.88
N ILE A 135 -0.36 6.44 2.72
CA ILE A 135 -0.75 7.23 3.91
C ILE A 135 -1.46 8.52 3.47
N ALA A 136 -0.97 9.19 2.43
CA ALA A 136 -1.61 10.40 1.92
C ALA A 136 -3.04 10.12 1.44
N CYS A 137 -3.28 8.97 0.78
CA CYS A 137 -4.64 8.54 0.45
C CYS A 137 -5.48 8.24 1.71
N LEU A 138 -4.89 7.60 2.73
CA LEU A 138 -5.57 7.28 3.99
C LEU A 138 -6.11 8.55 4.68
N THR A 139 -5.39 9.68 4.62
CA THR A 139 -5.86 10.95 5.22
C THR A 139 -7.13 11.51 4.57
N LEU A 140 -7.51 11.03 3.37
CA LEU A 140 -8.76 11.43 2.71
C LEU A 140 -9.99 10.73 3.32
N ASN A 141 -9.79 9.69 4.12
CA ASN A 141 -10.84 8.95 4.79
C ASN A 141 -10.60 8.93 6.31
N GLU A 142 -11.15 9.91 7.02
CA GLU A 142 -10.97 10.08 8.47
C GLU A 142 -11.31 8.82 9.27
N ARG A 143 -12.30 8.03 8.84
CA ARG A 143 -12.70 6.82 9.57
C ARG A 143 -11.63 5.74 9.51
N LEU A 144 -11.09 5.50 8.32
CA LEU A 144 -9.97 4.58 8.14
C LEU A 144 -8.70 5.10 8.80
N LEU A 145 -8.48 6.41 8.72
CA LEU A 145 -7.36 7.06 9.39
C LEU A 145 -7.40 6.81 10.89
N PHE A 146 -8.55 6.98 11.55
CA PHE A 146 -8.70 6.70 12.99
C PHE A 146 -8.60 5.22 13.34
N ARG A 147 -8.87 4.33 12.39
CA ARG A 147 -8.66 2.89 12.58
C ARG A 147 -7.16 2.58 12.65
N VAL A 148 -6.37 3.13 11.72
CA VAL A 148 -4.91 2.91 11.66
C VAL A 148 -4.18 3.73 12.73
N ILE A 149 -4.64 4.94 13.01
CA ILE A 149 -4.04 5.92 13.91
C ILE A 149 -5.04 6.27 15.04
N PRO A 150 -5.03 5.52 16.14
CA PRO A 150 -5.87 5.80 17.31
C PRO A 150 -5.64 7.22 17.86
N HIS A 151 -6.73 7.90 18.22
CA HIS A 151 -6.73 9.31 18.65
C HIS A 151 -6.47 9.50 20.15
N ASP A 152 -6.31 8.42 20.91
CA ASP A 152 -6.07 8.38 22.36
C ASP A 152 -4.59 8.59 22.74
N GLN A 153 -3.78 9.10 21.80
CA GLN A 153 -2.33 9.22 21.90
C GLN A 153 -1.89 10.69 22.04
N SER A 154 -0.96 10.96 22.95
CA SER A 154 -0.50 12.33 23.22
C SER A 154 0.91 12.36 23.81
N PHE A 155 1.64 13.45 23.52
CA PHE A 155 2.89 13.79 24.20
C PHE A 155 2.67 14.61 25.48
N THR A 156 1.48 15.20 25.68
CA THR A 156 1.20 16.07 26.83
C THR A 156 0.39 15.35 27.91
N GLU A 157 -0.55 14.50 27.51
CA GLU A 157 -1.46 13.81 28.42
C GLU A 157 -1.04 12.35 28.58
N ASN A 158 -0.89 11.88 29.83
CA ASN A 158 -0.51 10.50 30.14
C ASN A 158 0.69 9.98 29.33
N TYR A 159 1.67 10.86 29.05
CA TYR A 159 2.83 10.51 28.24
C TYR A 159 3.73 9.50 28.96
N ALA A 160 4.04 8.40 28.28
CA ALA A 160 4.97 7.37 28.75
C ALA A 160 5.93 6.89 27.65
N GLY A 161 6.13 7.69 26.58
CA GLY A 161 7.02 7.35 25.47
C GLY A 161 6.62 6.10 24.70
N ILE A 162 5.32 5.81 24.60
CA ILE A 162 4.71 4.63 23.98
C ILE A 162 3.53 5.07 23.10
N PHE A 163 3.45 4.49 21.92
CA PHE A 163 2.44 4.75 20.90
C PHE A 163 2.03 3.43 20.23
N HIS A 164 0.90 3.41 19.54
CA HIS A 164 0.43 2.24 18.82
C HIS A 164 -0.34 2.61 17.54
N PHE A 165 -0.33 1.68 16.60
CA PHE A 165 -0.96 1.80 15.29
C PHE A 165 -1.54 0.46 14.88
N GLN A 166 -2.63 0.47 14.13
CA GLN A 166 -3.30 -0.76 13.69
C GLN A 166 -3.06 -0.99 12.21
N PHE A 167 -2.59 -2.18 11.87
CA PHE A 167 -2.44 -2.60 10.47
C PHE A 167 -3.26 -3.86 10.24
N TRP A 168 -3.98 -3.91 9.14
CA TRP A 168 -4.63 -5.12 8.70
C TRP A 168 -3.59 -6.10 8.17
N ARG A 169 -3.61 -7.33 8.65
CA ARG A 169 -2.67 -8.40 8.27
C ARG A 169 -3.42 -9.67 8.00
N TYR A 170 -3.59 -9.94 6.71
CA TYR A 170 -4.03 -11.24 6.19
C TYR A 170 -5.34 -11.76 6.79
N GLY A 171 -6.27 -10.86 7.10
CA GLY A 171 -7.59 -11.16 7.67
C GLY A 171 -7.83 -10.52 9.03
N ASP A 172 -6.77 -10.18 9.77
CA ASP A 172 -6.86 -9.72 11.15
C ASP A 172 -6.23 -8.34 11.33
N TRP A 173 -6.82 -7.49 12.17
CA TRP A 173 -6.20 -6.24 12.60
C TRP A 173 -5.17 -6.51 13.69
N VAL A 174 -3.94 -6.05 13.47
CA VAL A 174 -2.80 -6.21 14.38
C VAL A 174 -2.43 -4.85 14.97
N ASP A 175 -2.42 -4.78 16.30
CA ASP A 175 -2.02 -3.59 17.04
C ASP A 175 -0.50 -3.60 17.27
N VAL A 176 0.20 -2.65 16.64
CA VAL A 176 1.66 -2.55 16.69
C VAL A 176 2.06 -1.44 17.66
N VAL A 177 2.57 -1.84 18.81
CA VAL A 177 3.06 -0.95 19.86
C VAL A 177 4.54 -0.62 19.63
N ILE A 178 4.90 0.66 19.74
CA ILE A 178 6.28 1.16 19.61
C ILE A 178 6.62 2.14 20.74
N ASP A 179 7.91 2.35 21.00
CA ASP A 179 8.37 3.57 21.67
C ASP A 179 8.51 4.74 20.69
N ASP A 180 8.72 5.95 21.19
CA ASP A 180 8.88 7.17 20.39
C ASP A 180 10.34 7.57 20.09
N CYS A 181 11.33 6.69 20.30
CA CYS A 181 12.69 6.96 19.86
C CYS A 181 12.73 6.97 18.32
N LEU A 182 13.10 8.09 17.71
CA LEU A 182 13.19 8.24 16.25
C LEU A 182 14.66 8.42 15.82
N PRO A 183 15.07 7.86 14.66
CA PRO A 183 16.42 8.04 14.12
C PRO A 183 16.67 9.49 13.71
N THR A 184 17.71 10.10 14.26
CA THR A 184 18.11 11.48 13.93
C THR A 184 19.55 11.58 13.49
N TYR A 185 19.82 12.60 12.69
CA TYR A 185 21.15 13.09 12.36
C TYR A 185 21.14 14.61 12.48
N ASN A 186 22.12 15.20 13.17
CA ASN A 186 22.15 16.63 13.47
C ASN A 186 20.84 17.20 14.06
N ASN A 187 20.19 16.43 14.94
CA ASN A 187 18.91 16.78 15.57
C ASN A 187 17.73 16.95 14.60
N GLN A 188 17.81 16.36 13.40
CA GLN A 188 16.72 16.29 12.44
C GLN A 188 16.33 14.84 12.17
N LEU A 189 15.05 14.60 11.93
CA LEU A 189 14.54 13.31 11.47
C LEU A 189 15.14 12.97 10.10
N VAL A 190 15.59 11.72 9.95
CA VAL A 190 16.25 11.23 8.72
C VAL A 190 15.23 10.64 7.75
N PHE A 191 14.16 10.06 8.28
CA PHE A 191 13.08 9.43 7.52
C PHE A 191 11.87 10.38 7.43
N THR A 192 10.65 9.84 7.43
CA THR A 192 9.43 10.63 7.28
C THR A 192 9.32 11.71 8.36
N LYS A 193 8.83 12.89 7.94
CA LYS A 193 8.61 14.06 8.80
C LYS A 193 7.40 14.87 8.32
N SER A 194 6.83 15.65 9.23
CA SER A 194 5.83 16.67 8.91
C SER A 194 6.47 17.99 8.50
N ASN A 195 5.73 18.80 7.72
CA ASN A 195 6.05 20.20 7.50
C ASN A 195 6.01 21.00 8.81
N HIS A 196 5.22 20.57 9.80
CA HIS A 196 5.26 21.08 11.15
C HIS A 196 6.34 20.38 11.98
N ARG A 197 7.38 21.14 12.36
CA ARG A 197 8.56 20.60 13.09
C ARG A 197 8.25 19.92 14.42
N ASN A 198 7.09 20.20 15.01
CA ASN A 198 6.67 19.64 16.30
C ASN A 198 5.55 18.62 16.16
N GLU A 199 5.26 18.11 14.97
CA GLU A 199 4.28 17.04 14.72
C GLU A 199 4.96 15.72 14.31
N PHE A 200 4.53 14.59 14.89
CA PHE A 200 5.29 13.34 14.84
C PHE A 200 4.49 12.08 14.47
N TRP A 201 3.17 12.16 14.25
CA TRP A 201 2.37 10.96 13.95
C TRP A 201 2.87 10.20 12.72
N SER A 202 3.26 10.90 11.64
CA SER A 202 3.68 10.29 10.39
C SER A 202 5.01 9.55 10.54
N ALA A 203 5.96 10.13 11.28
CA ALA A 203 7.24 9.50 11.61
C ALA A 203 7.06 8.26 12.50
N LEU A 204 6.14 8.32 13.47
CA LEU A 204 5.84 7.20 14.36
C LEU A 204 5.09 6.07 13.62
N LEU A 205 4.19 6.41 12.70
CA LEU A 205 3.48 5.45 11.85
C LEU A 205 4.46 4.68 10.96
N GLU A 206 5.39 5.38 10.30
CA GLU A 206 6.48 4.76 9.52
C GLU A 206 7.32 3.83 10.40
N LYS A 207 7.66 4.24 11.62
CA LYS A 207 8.39 3.38 12.58
C LYS A 207 7.60 2.10 12.92
N ALA A 208 6.31 2.21 13.20
CA ALA A 208 5.48 1.04 13.51
C ALA A 208 5.42 0.08 12.32
N TYR A 209 5.33 0.61 11.11
CA TYR A 209 5.35 -0.20 9.90
C TYR A 209 6.73 -0.84 9.64
N ALA A 210 7.83 -0.11 9.92
CA ALA A 210 9.18 -0.65 9.91
C ALA A 210 9.36 -1.80 10.91
N LYS A 211 8.81 -1.66 12.12
CA LYS A 211 8.77 -2.73 13.13
C LYS A 211 8.02 -3.96 12.62
N LEU A 212 6.84 -3.76 12.05
CA LEU A 212 6.00 -4.84 11.50
C LEU A 212 6.77 -5.67 10.44
N HIS A 213 7.55 -5.00 9.59
CA HIS A 213 8.38 -5.64 8.56
C HIS A 213 9.80 -5.98 9.01
N GLY A 214 10.19 -5.60 10.23
CA GLY A 214 11.41 -6.00 10.93
C GLY A 214 12.58 -5.02 10.89
N SER A 215 12.56 -3.98 10.06
CA SER A 215 13.56 -2.89 10.01
C SER A 215 13.10 -1.79 9.06
N TYR A 216 13.68 -0.59 9.16
CA TYR A 216 13.46 0.48 8.16
C TYR A 216 13.90 0.06 6.76
N GLU A 217 15.03 -0.65 6.63
CA GLU A 217 15.51 -1.16 5.34
C GLU A 217 14.50 -2.06 4.64
N ALA A 218 13.67 -2.80 5.38
CA ALA A 218 12.66 -3.69 4.81
C ALA A 218 11.55 -2.93 4.05
N LEU A 219 11.36 -1.64 4.34
CA LEU A 219 10.37 -0.78 3.67
C LEU A 219 10.82 -0.32 2.28
N LYS A 220 12.11 -0.45 1.97
CA LYS A 220 12.68 -0.07 0.69
C LYS A 220 12.07 -0.85 -0.46
N GLY A 221 11.52 -0.14 -1.44
CA GLY A 221 10.95 -0.75 -2.65
C GLY A 221 9.69 -1.58 -2.35
N GLY A 222 8.55 -1.06 -2.78
CA GLY A 222 7.25 -1.70 -2.64
C GLY A 222 6.20 -1.17 -3.59
N ASN A 223 5.01 -1.72 -3.45
CA ASN A 223 3.83 -1.28 -4.19
C ASN A 223 2.87 -0.57 -3.25
N THR A 224 2.34 0.58 -3.67
CA THR A 224 1.32 1.37 -2.95
C THR A 224 0.15 0.49 -2.48
N THR A 225 -0.27 -0.47 -3.30
CA THR A 225 -1.36 -1.42 -3.00
C THR A 225 -1.06 -2.26 -1.76
N GLU A 226 0.19 -2.66 -1.53
CA GLU A 226 0.56 -3.42 -0.32
C GLU A 226 0.29 -2.60 0.95
N ALA A 227 0.60 -1.30 0.92
CA ALA A 227 0.34 -0.41 2.05
C ALA A 227 -1.16 -0.09 2.17
N MET A 228 -1.85 0.14 1.05
CA MET A 228 -3.30 0.37 1.08
C MET A 228 -4.06 -0.84 1.65
N GLU A 229 -3.67 -2.07 1.31
CA GLU A 229 -4.22 -3.30 1.92
C GLU A 229 -3.95 -3.32 3.42
N ASP A 230 -2.71 -3.05 3.84
CA ASP A 230 -2.33 -3.04 5.26
C ASP A 230 -3.04 -1.92 6.05
N PHE A 231 -3.51 -0.86 5.40
CA PHE A 231 -4.28 0.22 6.04
C PHE A 231 -5.79 0.00 6.06
N THR A 232 -6.31 -0.91 5.24
CA THR A 232 -7.77 -0.97 4.99
C THR A 232 -8.35 -2.36 5.12
N GLY A 233 -7.56 -3.42 4.91
CA GLY A 233 -8.10 -4.76 4.63
C GLY A 233 -8.92 -4.82 3.34
N GLY A 234 -8.75 -3.83 2.47
CA GLY A 234 -9.39 -3.71 1.17
C GLY A 234 -8.82 -4.67 0.14
N VAL A 235 -9.44 -4.68 -1.04
CA VAL A 235 -9.04 -5.49 -2.18
C VAL A 235 -8.50 -4.59 -3.27
N THR A 236 -7.33 -4.90 -3.80
CA THR A 236 -6.64 -4.04 -4.75
C THR A 236 -6.82 -4.47 -6.20
N GLU A 237 -6.91 -3.46 -7.06
CA GLU A 237 -6.98 -3.55 -8.51
C GLU A 237 -5.88 -2.71 -9.14
N PHE A 238 -5.46 -3.12 -10.33
CA PHE A 238 -4.35 -2.51 -11.04
C PHE A 238 -4.67 -2.36 -12.53
N PHE A 239 -4.40 -1.18 -13.07
CA PHE A 239 -4.54 -0.87 -14.49
C PHE A 239 -3.20 -0.41 -15.06
N GLU A 240 -2.72 -1.07 -16.12
CA GLU A 240 -1.76 -0.44 -17.03
C GLU A 240 -2.55 0.59 -17.86
N ILE A 241 -2.24 1.88 -17.70
CA ILE A 241 -3.05 2.97 -18.28
C ILE A 241 -3.16 2.86 -19.81
N LYS A 242 -2.12 2.36 -20.47
CA LYS A 242 -2.11 2.11 -21.92
C LYS A 242 -3.13 1.05 -22.37
N ASP A 243 -3.47 0.12 -21.49
CA ASP A 243 -4.38 -1.01 -21.72
C ASP A 243 -5.68 -0.83 -20.93
N ALA A 244 -5.88 0.33 -20.31
CA ALA A 244 -7.03 0.62 -19.46
C ALA A 244 -8.32 0.73 -20.29
N PRO A 245 -9.48 0.39 -19.70
CA PRO A 245 -10.74 0.50 -20.41
C PRO A 245 -11.08 1.96 -20.71
N SER A 246 -11.87 2.19 -21.77
CA SER A 246 -12.21 3.54 -22.26
C SER A 246 -12.99 4.37 -21.24
N ASP A 247 -13.65 3.72 -20.29
CA ASP A 247 -14.41 4.31 -19.20
C ASP A 247 -13.63 4.41 -17.88
N MET A 248 -12.29 4.29 -17.89
CA MET A 248 -11.44 4.38 -16.70
C MET A 248 -11.75 5.59 -15.81
N TYR A 249 -12.04 6.77 -16.37
CA TYR A 249 -12.46 7.94 -15.58
C TYR A 249 -13.75 7.70 -14.77
N LYS A 250 -14.73 6.97 -15.33
CA LYS A 250 -15.97 6.59 -14.63
C LYS A 250 -15.66 5.62 -13.50
N ILE A 251 -14.76 4.64 -13.74
CA ILE A 251 -14.30 3.68 -12.73
C ILE A 251 -13.62 4.43 -11.56
N MET A 252 -12.66 5.32 -11.86
CA MET A 252 -11.97 6.10 -10.85
C MET A 252 -12.92 6.98 -10.04
N ARG A 253 -13.91 7.61 -10.68
CA ARG A 253 -14.92 8.43 -9.99
C ARG A 253 -15.77 7.60 -9.05
N LYS A 254 -16.30 6.45 -9.52
CA LYS A 254 -17.04 5.49 -8.67
C LYS A 254 -16.18 5.00 -7.49
N ALA A 255 -14.87 4.82 -7.70
CA ALA A 255 -13.95 4.44 -6.64
C ALA A 255 -13.81 5.53 -5.56
N ILE A 256 -13.63 6.81 -5.92
CA ILE A 256 -13.61 7.93 -4.95
C ILE A 256 -14.94 8.02 -4.20
N GLU A 257 -16.08 7.93 -4.91
CA GLU A 257 -17.42 8.00 -4.31
C GLU A 257 -17.64 6.88 -3.28
N ARG A 258 -17.00 5.72 -3.47
CA ARG A 258 -17.02 4.57 -2.55
C ARG A 258 -15.96 4.67 -1.43
N GLY A 259 -15.14 5.71 -1.44
CA GLY A 259 -14.06 5.93 -0.48
C GLY A 259 -12.81 5.08 -0.73
N SER A 260 -12.69 4.44 -1.90
CA SER A 260 -11.50 3.67 -2.29
C SER A 260 -10.25 4.55 -2.28
N LEU A 261 -9.12 3.96 -1.90
CA LEU A 261 -7.83 4.64 -1.98
C LEU A 261 -7.26 4.46 -3.38
N MET A 262 -6.65 5.49 -3.96
CA MET A 262 -6.07 5.41 -5.30
C MET A 262 -4.67 5.98 -5.37
N GLY A 263 -3.79 5.24 -6.03
CA GLY A 263 -2.42 5.64 -6.32
C GLY A 263 -2.13 5.54 -7.80
N CYS A 264 -1.08 6.21 -8.25
CA CYS A 264 -0.59 6.08 -9.62
C CYS A 264 0.93 6.19 -9.65
N SER A 265 1.54 5.73 -10.72
CA SER A 265 2.98 5.87 -10.91
C SER A 265 3.36 5.98 -12.38
N ILE A 266 4.60 6.40 -12.60
CA ILE A 266 5.23 6.51 -13.92
C ILE A 266 6.43 5.56 -13.94
N ASP A 267 6.44 4.60 -14.85
CA ASP A 267 7.55 3.65 -14.99
C ASP A 267 8.79 4.40 -15.50
N ASP A 268 9.96 4.06 -14.96
CA ASP A 268 11.26 4.58 -15.41
C ASP A 268 11.79 3.88 -16.68
N GLY A 269 11.05 2.88 -17.20
CA GLY A 269 11.42 2.11 -18.38
C GLY A 269 12.45 1.01 -18.13
N THR A 270 12.86 0.75 -16.88
CA THR A 270 13.93 -0.21 -16.55
C THR A 270 13.47 -1.67 -16.41
N ASN A 271 12.23 -2.02 -16.78
CA ASN A 271 11.64 -3.36 -16.55
C ASN A 271 11.76 -3.84 -15.09
N MET A 272 11.81 -2.92 -14.13
CA MET A 272 11.73 -3.25 -12.71
C MET A 272 10.42 -3.97 -12.41
N THR A 273 10.53 -5.20 -11.91
CA THR A 273 9.37 -5.96 -11.43
C THR A 273 9.02 -5.45 -10.04
N TYR A 274 7.86 -4.83 -9.90
CA TYR A 274 7.37 -4.21 -8.67
C TYR A 274 7.38 -5.21 -7.51
N GLY A 275 7.76 -4.73 -6.30
CA GLY A 275 7.88 -5.56 -5.10
C GLY A 275 9.19 -6.34 -4.94
N THR A 276 10.09 -6.30 -5.94
CA THR A 276 11.47 -6.77 -5.79
C THR A 276 12.36 -5.65 -5.23
N SER A 277 13.30 -6.00 -4.34
CA SER A 277 14.38 -5.06 -3.98
C SER A 277 15.23 -4.84 -5.24
N PRO A 278 15.40 -3.61 -5.74
CA PRO A 278 16.21 -3.36 -6.92
C PRO A 278 17.61 -3.98 -6.75
N SER A 279 18.02 -4.81 -7.72
CA SER A 279 19.31 -5.50 -7.75
C SER A 279 20.51 -4.57 -8.00
N GLY A 280 20.32 -3.25 -7.94
CA GLY A 280 21.36 -2.23 -8.14
C GLY A 280 21.51 -1.23 -6.99
N LEU A 281 20.79 -1.37 -5.88
CA LEU A 281 20.89 -0.43 -4.77
C LEU A 281 22.20 -0.62 -4.01
N ASN A 282 23.19 0.22 -4.31
CA ASN A 282 24.31 0.43 -3.42
C ASN A 282 23.83 1.23 -2.21
N MET A 283 23.62 0.59 -1.07
CA MET A 283 23.28 1.27 0.18
C MET A 283 24.27 2.41 0.47
N GLY A 284 25.55 2.23 0.15
CA GLY A 284 26.59 3.26 0.20
C GLY A 284 26.22 4.57 -0.51
N GLU A 285 25.56 4.52 -1.66
CA GLU A 285 25.20 5.71 -2.44
C GLU A 285 23.97 6.43 -1.87
N LEU A 286 22.97 5.68 -1.41
CA LEU A 286 21.80 6.25 -0.71
C LEU A 286 22.25 7.03 0.53
N ILE A 287 23.16 6.44 1.30
CA ILE A 287 23.75 7.02 2.50
C ILE A 287 24.59 8.25 2.17
N ALA A 288 25.48 8.16 1.18
CA ALA A 288 26.31 9.29 0.78
C ALA A 288 25.45 10.48 0.34
N ARG A 289 24.28 10.20 -0.25
CA ARG A 289 23.30 11.25 -0.59
C ARG A 289 22.58 11.78 0.64
N MET A 290 22.11 10.93 1.56
CA MET A 290 21.52 11.34 2.84
C MET A 290 22.42 12.36 3.55
N VAL A 291 23.71 12.04 3.69
CA VAL A 291 24.69 12.95 4.29
C VAL A 291 24.82 14.25 3.50
N ARG A 292 25.00 14.18 2.17
CA ARG A 292 25.10 15.39 1.34
C ARG A 292 23.87 16.28 1.45
N ASN A 293 22.67 15.70 1.45
CA ASN A 293 21.41 16.41 1.55
C ASN A 293 21.29 17.12 2.91
N MET A 294 21.61 16.40 3.99
CA MET A 294 21.59 16.95 5.34
C MET A 294 22.67 18.01 5.57
N ASP A 295 23.88 17.82 5.05
CA ASP A 295 24.97 18.80 5.13
C ASP A 295 24.66 20.05 4.29
N ASN A 296 24.08 19.90 3.09
CA ASN A 296 23.66 21.03 2.26
C ASN A 296 22.52 21.84 2.87
N SER A 297 21.64 21.22 3.68
CA SER A 297 20.58 21.93 4.40
C SER A 297 21.11 22.91 5.45
N LEU A 298 22.39 22.79 5.84
CA LEU A 298 23.06 23.66 6.82
C LEU A 298 23.68 24.92 6.20
N LEU A 299 23.85 24.99 4.88
CA LEU A 299 24.37 26.20 4.21
C LEU A 299 23.30 27.30 4.23
N ARG A 300 23.52 28.31 5.09
CA ARG A 300 22.70 29.53 5.16
C ARG A 300 22.89 30.35 3.88
N ASP A 301 21.83 31.03 3.45
CA ASP A 301 21.85 31.97 2.30
C ASP A 301 22.94 33.06 2.41
N SER A 302 23.51 33.28 3.60
CA SER A 302 24.57 34.25 3.87
C SER A 302 25.97 33.83 3.41
N ASP A 303 26.19 32.56 3.08
CA ASP A 303 27.53 32.01 2.78
C ASP A 303 27.81 31.88 1.26
N LEU A 304 26.89 32.37 0.41
CA LEU A 304 27.01 32.34 -1.04
C LEU A 304 27.53 33.68 -1.57
N ASP A 305 28.67 33.65 -2.27
CA ASP A 305 29.28 34.83 -2.92
C ASP A 305 28.30 35.43 -3.97
N PRO A 306 27.86 36.70 -3.82
CA PRO A 306 26.90 37.33 -4.72
C PRO A 306 27.40 37.56 -6.16
N ARG A 307 28.58 37.05 -6.53
CA ARG A 307 29.20 37.22 -7.85
C ARG A 307 29.30 35.95 -8.70
N ALA A 308 28.73 34.83 -8.26
CA ALA A 308 28.57 33.67 -9.13
C ALA A 308 27.34 33.85 -10.04
N SER A 309 27.53 33.59 -11.34
CA SER A 309 26.58 33.76 -12.43
C SER A 309 25.22 33.08 -12.19
N ASP A 310 24.20 33.66 -12.84
CA ASP A 310 22.74 33.42 -12.78
C ASP A 310 22.23 32.02 -13.16
N ASP A 311 22.95 30.95 -12.78
CA ASP A 311 22.42 29.58 -12.74
C ASP A 311 22.11 29.25 -11.28
N ARG A 312 20.93 29.64 -10.79
CA ARG A 312 20.43 29.15 -9.49
C ARG A 312 20.09 27.67 -9.65
N PRO A 313 20.79 26.73 -8.98
CA PRO A 313 20.26 25.39 -8.86
C PRO A 313 19.09 25.48 -7.88
N SER A 314 17.87 25.34 -8.38
CA SER A 314 16.71 25.06 -7.53
C SER A 314 17.10 23.87 -6.65
N ARG A 315 17.09 24.03 -5.32
CA ARG A 315 17.45 23.00 -4.33
C ARG A 315 16.36 21.93 -4.30
N THR A 316 16.12 21.26 -5.43
CA THR A 316 15.20 20.14 -5.55
C THR A 316 15.98 18.87 -5.27
N ILE A 317 15.94 18.43 -4.03
CA ILE A 317 16.50 17.14 -3.64
C ILE A 317 15.56 16.06 -4.19
N VAL A 318 16.07 15.27 -5.14
CA VAL A 318 15.40 14.07 -5.64
C VAL A 318 15.79 12.92 -4.72
N PRO A 319 14.89 12.39 -3.85
CA PRO A 319 15.10 11.12 -3.18
C PRO A 319 15.16 9.99 -4.22
N VAL A 320 15.58 8.80 -3.80
CA VAL A 320 16.04 7.58 -4.54
C VAL A 320 16.70 7.67 -5.95
N GLN A 321 17.77 6.90 -6.18
CA GLN A 321 18.51 6.78 -7.46
C GLN A 321 17.67 6.36 -8.71
N TYR A 322 16.42 5.94 -8.53
CA TYR A 322 15.49 5.56 -9.60
C TYR A 322 14.36 6.59 -9.80
N GLU A 323 14.24 7.55 -8.89
CA GLU A 323 13.28 8.63 -9.03
C GLU A 323 13.87 9.67 -9.99
N THR A 324 13.24 9.86 -11.14
CA THR A 324 13.77 10.75 -12.19
C THR A 324 12.81 11.90 -12.42
N ARG A 325 13.23 13.11 -12.04
CA ARG A 325 12.46 14.33 -12.34
C ARG A 325 12.45 14.60 -13.84
N MET A 326 11.25 14.80 -14.37
CA MET A 326 10.98 15.17 -15.74
C MET A 326 10.96 16.70 -15.89
N ALA A 327 11.16 17.19 -17.12
CA ALA A 327 11.10 18.63 -17.41
C ALA A 327 9.72 19.25 -17.09
N CYS A 328 8.65 18.43 -17.15
CA CYS A 328 7.30 18.84 -16.81
C CYS A 328 7.00 18.84 -15.29
N GLY A 329 8.00 18.57 -14.44
CA GLY A 329 7.85 18.57 -12.98
C GLY A 329 7.53 17.19 -12.39
N LEU A 330 6.94 16.27 -13.15
CA LEU A 330 6.65 14.90 -12.70
C LEU A 330 7.91 14.09 -12.41
N VAL A 331 7.76 13.01 -11.65
CA VAL A 331 8.85 12.13 -11.21
C VAL A 331 8.55 10.69 -11.62
N LYS A 332 9.46 10.05 -12.37
CA LYS A 332 9.40 8.63 -12.73
C LYS A 332 9.91 7.75 -11.61
N GLY A 333 9.51 6.49 -11.55
CA GLY A 333 9.94 5.54 -10.51
C GLY A 333 9.38 5.88 -9.13
N HIS A 334 8.31 6.68 -9.08
CA HIS A 334 7.73 7.27 -7.88
C HIS A 334 6.22 7.05 -7.82
N ALA A 335 5.69 6.88 -6.61
CA ALA A 335 4.26 6.72 -6.36
C ALA A 335 3.61 8.08 -6.03
N TYR A 336 2.48 8.36 -6.67
CA TYR A 336 1.63 9.52 -6.41
C TYR A 336 0.30 9.05 -5.84
N SER A 337 -0.34 9.90 -5.05
CA SER A 337 -1.71 9.70 -4.58
C SER A 337 -2.69 10.38 -5.54
N VAL A 338 -3.79 9.71 -5.88
CA VAL A 338 -4.92 10.37 -6.55
C VAL A 338 -5.88 10.89 -5.47
N THR A 339 -6.00 12.21 -5.35
CA THR A 339 -6.71 12.87 -4.23
C THR A 339 -8.00 13.57 -4.64
N GLY A 340 -8.36 13.56 -5.93
CA GLY A 340 -9.60 14.15 -6.41
C GLY A 340 -9.84 13.93 -7.91
N LEU A 341 -11.12 13.92 -8.29
CA LEU A 341 -11.57 13.85 -9.67
C LEU A 341 -12.73 14.82 -9.85
N GLU A 342 -12.59 15.75 -10.78
CA GLU A 342 -13.57 16.80 -10.99
C GLU A 342 -13.74 17.13 -12.47
N GLU A 343 -14.95 17.53 -12.86
CA GLU A 343 -15.17 18.15 -14.16
C GLU A 343 -15.26 19.67 -13.97
N ALA A 344 -14.46 20.43 -14.71
CA ALA A 344 -14.44 21.89 -14.65
C ALA A 344 -14.95 22.49 -15.96
N LEU A 345 -15.69 23.59 -15.88
CA LEU A 345 -16.08 24.36 -17.07
C LEU A 345 -14.95 25.35 -17.44
N PHE A 346 -14.31 25.16 -18.58
CA PHE A 346 -13.26 26.03 -19.08
C PHE A 346 -13.58 26.50 -20.50
N LYS A 347 -13.69 27.82 -20.70
CA LYS A 347 -14.00 28.43 -22.00
C LYS A 347 -15.25 27.85 -22.69
N GLY A 348 -16.25 27.42 -21.91
CA GLY A 348 -17.51 26.84 -22.39
C GLY A 348 -17.48 25.32 -22.60
N GLU A 349 -16.32 24.68 -22.45
CA GLU A 349 -16.14 23.24 -22.59
C GLU A 349 -15.95 22.58 -21.23
N LYS A 350 -16.44 21.35 -21.06
CA LYS A 350 -16.19 20.56 -19.86
C LYS A 350 -14.85 19.84 -19.97
N VAL A 351 -13.98 20.04 -19.00
CA VAL A 351 -12.66 19.41 -18.92
C VAL A 351 -12.62 18.49 -17.71
N LYS A 352 -12.20 17.25 -17.92
CA LYS A 352 -11.98 16.27 -16.84
C LYS A 352 -10.62 16.53 -16.20
N LEU A 353 -10.59 16.62 -14.88
CA LEU A 353 -9.41 16.92 -14.09
C LEU A 353 -9.13 15.80 -13.09
N VAL A 354 -7.85 15.57 -12.84
CA VAL A 354 -7.35 14.66 -11.82
C VAL A 354 -6.47 15.47 -10.88
N ARG A 355 -6.74 15.39 -9.58
CA ARG A 355 -5.86 15.94 -8.54
C ARG A 355 -4.93 14.86 -8.05
N LEU A 356 -3.64 15.15 -8.07
CA LEU A 356 -2.59 14.24 -7.64
C LEU A 356 -1.79 14.89 -6.52
N ARG A 357 -1.18 14.05 -5.69
CA ARG A 357 -0.21 14.51 -4.69
C ARG A 357 1.09 13.73 -4.77
N ASN A 358 2.19 14.46 -4.78
CA ASN A 358 3.55 13.98 -4.59
C ASN A 358 3.85 13.83 -3.08
N PRO A 359 4.11 12.61 -2.57
CA PRO A 359 4.50 12.35 -1.18
C PRO A 359 5.75 13.08 -0.67
N TRP A 360 6.54 13.71 -1.54
CA TRP A 360 7.64 14.58 -1.09
C TRP A 360 7.13 15.85 -0.42
N GLY A 361 5.87 16.22 -0.64
CA GLY A 361 5.31 17.50 -0.19
C GLY A 361 5.85 18.70 -0.95
N GLN A 362 6.44 18.46 -2.13
CA GLN A 362 7.05 19.44 -3.02
C GLN A 362 7.25 18.79 -4.40
N VAL A 363 7.68 19.57 -5.39
CA VAL A 363 7.93 19.15 -6.78
C VAL A 363 6.63 18.76 -7.47
N GLU A 364 6.03 19.75 -8.09
CA GLU A 364 4.71 19.65 -8.72
C GLU A 364 4.78 19.71 -10.25
N TRP A 365 3.68 19.30 -10.87
CA TRP A 365 3.41 19.49 -12.29
C TRP A 365 3.47 20.98 -12.66
N ASN A 366 4.12 21.29 -13.80
CA ASN A 366 4.26 22.67 -14.27
C ASN A 366 3.54 22.96 -15.61
N GLY A 367 2.67 22.05 -16.05
CA GLY A 367 1.88 22.19 -17.27
C GLY A 367 0.49 22.79 -17.03
N SER A 368 -0.46 22.47 -17.92
CA SER A 368 -1.85 22.94 -17.82
C SER A 368 -2.51 22.49 -16.53
N TRP A 369 -3.27 23.38 -15.89
CA TRP A 369 -3.94 23.17 -14.59
C TRP A 369 -3.02 23.06 -13.37
N SER A 370 -1.70 23.20 -13.52
CA SER A 370 -0.79 23.39 -12.38
C SER A 370 -1.17 24.61 -11.55
N ASP A 371 -0.72 24.66 -10.30
CA ASP A 371 -0.96 25.77 -9.36
C ASP A 371 -0.65 27.14 -9.97
N GLY A 372 0.50 27.26 -10.63
CA GLY A 372 0.97 28.48 -11.28
C GLY A 372 0.42 28.74 -12.69
N TRP A 373 -0.53 27.93 -13.19
CA TRP A 373 -1.03 28.05 -14.55
C TRP A 373 -1.79 29.36 -14.77
N LYS A 374 -1.30 30.20 -15.69
CA LYS A 374 -1.82 31.57 -15.91
C LYS A 374 -3.30 31.60 -16.34
N ASP A 375 -3.75 30.53 -17.01
CA ASP A 375 -5.10 30.42 -17.54
C ASP A 375 -6.14 30.07 -16.47
N TRP A 376 -5.73 29.81 -15.22
CA TRP A 376 -6.66 29.85 -14.08
C TRP A 376 -7.43 31.18 -14.05
N SER A 377 -6.86 32.28 -14.55
CA SER A 377 -7.57 33.58 -14.66
C SER A 377 -8.89 33.53 -15.45
N PHE A 378 -9.09 32.54 -16.33
CA PHE A 378 -10.33 32.34 -17.09
C PHE A 378 -11.36 31.45 -16.39
N VAL A 379 -11.01 30.81 -15.27
CA VAL A 379 -11.92 29.99 -14.46
C VAL A 379 -12.62 30.89 -13.45
N ASP A 380 -13.93 30.70 -13.30
CA ASP A 380 -14.75 31.45 -12.35
C ASP A 380 -14.24 31.28 -10.90
N LYS A 381 -14.46 32.30 -10.05
CA LYS A 381 -14.02 32.26 -8.65
C LYS A 381 -14.71 31.15 -7.86
N ASP A 382 -15.99 30.91 -8.11
CA ASP A 382 -16.74 29.87 -7.41
C ASP A 382 -16.25 28.48 -7.82
N GLU A 383 -15.91 28.32 -9.10
CA GLU A 383 -15.33 27.08 -9.63
C GLU A 383 -13.92 26.81 -9.07
N LYS A 384 -13.09 27.85 -8.93
CA LYS A 384 -11.79 27.73 -8.24
C LYS A 384 -11.94 27.32 -6.79
N ALA A 385 -12.90 27.92 -6.09
CA ALA A 385 -13.16 27.58 -4.70
C ALA A 385 -13.62 26.11 -4.57
N ARG A 386 -14.48 25.64 -5.48
CA ARG A 386 -14.91 24.24 -5.56
C ARG A 386 -13.74 23.29 -5.82
N LEU A 387 -12.84 23.65 -6.74
CA LEU A 387 -11.62 22.88 -7.06
C LEU A 387 -10.52 23.04 -5.99
N GLN A 388 -10.76 23.84 -4.94
CA GLN A 388 -9.78 24.11 -3.88
C GLN A 388 -8.45 24.63 -4.44
N HIS A 389 -8.48 25.43 -5.51
CA HIS A 389 -7.26 25.96 -6.14
C HIS A 389 -6.51 26.85 -5.16
N GLN A 390 -5.26 26.49 -4.88
CA GLN A 390 -4.30 27.26 -4.10
C GLN A 390 -3.00 27.31 -4.88
N VAL A 391 -2.10 28.23 -4.52
CA VAL A 391 -0.76 28.31 -5.11
C VAL A 391 0.22 28.09 -3.98
N THR A 392 0.51 26.83 -3.70
CA THR A 392 1.23 26.39 -2.52
C THR A 392 2.13 25.22 -2.89
N GLU A 393 3.41 25.30 -2.57
CA GLU A 393 4.33 24.16 -2.79
C GLU A 393 4.10 23.13 -1.67
N ASP A 394 3.14 22.23 -1.87
CA ASP A 394 2.76 21.17 -0.94
C ASP A 394 2.72 19.77 -1.59
N GLY A 395 3.11 19.70 -2.86
CA GLY A 395 3.15 18.50 -3.70
C GLY A 395 1.81 18.15 -4.34
N GLU A 396 0.70 18.83 -4.00
CA GLU A 396 -0.61 18.62 -4.60
C GLU A 396 -0.82 19.51 -5.82
N PHE A 397 -1.38 18.95 -6.89
CA PHE A 397 -1.65 19.71 -8.11
C PHE A 397 -2.80 19.10 -8.90
N TRP A 398 -3.46 19.95 -9.70
CA TRP A 398 -4.40 19.51 -10.72
C TRP A 398 -3.70 19.29 -12.07
N MET A 399 -4.19 18.32 -12.83
CA MET A 399 -3.85 18.15 -14.25
C MET A 399 -5.07 17.70 -15.04
N SER A 400 -5.04 17.85 -16.37
CA SER A 400 -6.09 17.29 -17.21
C SER A 400 -6.03 15.76 -17.20
N TYR A 401 -7.17 15.10 -17.36
CA TYR A 401 -7.21 13.64 -17.49
C TYR A 401 -6.44 13.14 -18.71
N ASP A 402 -6.42 13.90 -19.80
CA ASP A 402 -5.66 13.54 -21.00
C ASP A 402 -4.15 13.57 -20.72
N ASP A 403 -3.66 14.59 -20.01
CA ASP A 403 -2.26 14.65 -19.56
C ASP A 403 -1.95 13.52 -18.57
N PHE A 404 -2.89 13.16 -17.70
CA PHE A 404 -2.74 12.03 -16.78
C PHE A 404 -2.54 10.72 -17.55
N VAL A 405 -3.41 10.42 -18.52
CA VAL A 405 -3.31 9.22 -19.36
C VAL A 405 -2.03 9.22 -20.20
N TYR A 406 -1.60 10.39 -20.66
CA TYR A 406 -0.39 10.52 -21.47
C TYR A 406 0.89 10.28 -20.65
N HIS A 407 0.95 10.77 -19.41
CA HIS A 407 2.16 10.74 -18.60
C HIS A 407 2.27 9.54 -17.65
N PHE A 408 1.16 9.11 -17.07
CA PHE A 408 1.16 8.02 -16.09
C PHE A 408 1.06 6.67 -16.78
N THR A 409 1.74 5.68 -16.22
CA THR A 409 1.77 4.32 -16.76
C THR A 409 0.82 3.40 -16.02
N LYS A 410 0.53 3.68 -14.75
CA LYS A 410 -0.15 2.78 -13.83
C LYS A 410 -1.13 3.50 -12.94
N LEU A 411 -2.28 2.87 -12.73
CA LEU A 411 -3.29 3.25 -11.76
C LEU A 411 -3.55 2.05 -10.82
N GLU A 412 -3.56 2.34 -9.52
CA GLU A 412 -3.74 1.39 -8.43
C GLU A 412 -4.97 1.82 -7.63
N ILE A 413 -5.93 0.92 -7.42
CA ILE A 413 -7.15 1.20 -6.66
C ILE A 413 -7.27 0.17 -5.53
N CYS A 414 -7.50 0.62 -4.31
CA CYS A 414 -7.83 -0.23 -3.17
C CYS A 414 -9.28 -0.02 -2.77
N ASN A 415 -10.12 -0.98 -3.10
CA ASN A 415 -11.54 -0.97 -2.77
C ASN A 415 -11.76 -1.43 -1.34
N LEU A 416 -12.57 -0.68 -0.62
CA LEU A 416 -12.88 -0.96 0.77
C LEU A 416 -13.90 -2.09 0.89
N THR A 417 -13.65 -3.02 1.80
CA THR A 417 -14.61 -4.07 2.17
C THR A 417 -15.65 -3.53 3.15
N ALA A 418 -16.73 -4.27 3.40
CA ALA A 418 -17.74 -3.87 4.38
C ALA A 418 -17.13 -3.62 5.78
N ASP A 419 -16.10 -4.40 6.16
CA ASP A 419 -15.38 -4.24 7.44
C ASP A 419 -14.61 -2.90 7.54
N ALA A 420 -14.30 -2.29 6.40
CA ALA A 420 -13.64 -0.98 6.31
C ALA A 420 -14.65 0.18 6.31
N LEU A 421 -15.96 -0.10 6.12
CA LEU A 421 -17.02 0.89 5.97
C LEU A 421 -18.18 0.64 6.95
N GLU A 422 -18.13 1.19 8.17
CA GLU A 422 -19.29 1.29 9.07
C GLU A 422 -20.25 2.42 8.63
N SER A 423 -20.69 2.43 7.37
CA SER A 423 -21.57 3.48 6.83
C SER A 423 -22.77 2.89 6.09
N ASP A 424 -23.97 3.13 6.60
CA ASP A 424 -25.25 2.76 5.98
C ASP A 424 -25.52 3.43 4.60
N LYS A 425 -24.60 4.28 4.12
CA LYS A 425 -24.75 5.06 2.87
C LYS A 425 -23.97 4.51 1.68
N LEU A 426 -23.06 3.56 1.88
CA LEU A 426 -22.18 3.06 0.82
C LEU A 426 -22.59 1.65 0.40
N GLN A 427 -22.59 1.37 -0.91
CA GLN A 427 -22.74 0.01 -1.42
C GLN A 427 -21.59 -0.87 -0.88
N THR A 428 -21.93 -1.98 -0.23
CA THR A 428 -20.96 -2.86 0.43
C THR A 428 -20.59 -4.05 -0.46
N TRP A 429 -19.32 -4.43 -0.47
CA TRP A 429 -18.85 -5.67 -1.10
C TRP A 429 -19.16 -6.89 -0.22
N THR A 430 -19.67 -7.98 -0.82
CA THR A 430 -19.72 -9.30 -0.18
C THR A 430 -18.34 -9.94 -0.23
N VAL A 431 -17.77 -10.27 0.93
CA VAL A 431 -16.39 -10.78 1.04
C VAL A 431 -16.36 -12.25 1.45
N SER A 432 -15.53 -13.04 0.79
CA SER A 432 -15.23 -14.43 1.18
C SER A 432 -13.71 -14.64 1.17
N VAL A 433 -13.15 -14.97 2.33
CA VAL A 433 -11.71 -15.16 2.51
C VAL A 433 -11.39 -16.64 2.69
N ASN A 434 -10.41 -17.12 1.94
CA ASN A 434 -9.90 -18.48 2.07
C ASN A 434 -8.39 -18.46 2.34
N GLU A 435 -7.95 -19.27 3.31
CA GLU A 435 -6.52 -19.45 3.59
C GLU A 435 -6.00 -20.77 3.03
N GLY A 436 -4.77 -20.75 2.53
CA GLY A 436 -4.11 -21.90 1.92
C GLY A 436 -2.60 -21.88 2.08
N ARG A 437 -1.95 -22.96 1.65
CA ARG A 437 -0.48 -23.05 1.61
C ARG A 437 -0.02 -23.90 0.43
N TRP A 438 1.12 -23.53 -0.16
CA TRP A 438 1.83 -24.34 -1.16
C TRP A 438 2.98 -25.09 -0.48
N VAL A 439 2.89 -26.41 -0.44
CA VAL A 439 3.90 -27.29 0.17
C VAL A 439 4.58 -28.10 -0.93
N ARG A 440 5.92 -28.04 -0.96
CA ARG A 440 6.74 -28.78 -1.93
C ARG A 440 6.40 -30.28 -1.87
N GLY A 441 6.13 -30.87 -3.04
CA GLY A 441 5.79 -32.29 -3.17
C GLY A 441 4.35 -32.66 -2.79
N CYS A 442 3.52 -31.68 -2.41
CA CYS A 442 2.11 -31.90 -2.08
C CYS A 442 1.23 -30.94 -2.90
N SER A 443 1.12 -29.67 -2.48
CA SER A 443 0.22 -28.68 -3.07
C SER A 443 0.91 -27.62 -3.93
N ALA A 444 2.25 -27.61 -4.01
CA ALA A 444 3.01 -26.66 -4.83
C ALA A 444 3.05 -27.09 -6.31
N GLY A 445 1.91 -27.01 -6.99
CA GLY A 445 1.71 -27.56 -8.33
C GLY A 445 2.27 -26.73 -9.50
N GLY A 446 2.69 -25.48 -9.26
CA GLY A 446 3.13 -24.56 -10.32
C GLY A 446 1.95 -23.92 -11.08
N CYS A 447 2.23 -23.24 -12.19
CA CYS A 447 1.21 -22.60 -13.04
C CYS A 447 0.70 -23.54 -14.16
N ARG A 448 -0.19 -23.03 -15.03
CA ARG A 448 -0.79 -23.79 -16.15
C ARG A 448 0.24 -24.46 -17.07
N ASN A 449 1.45 -23.92 -17.13
CA ASN A 449 2.56 -24.45 -17.93
C ASN A 449 3.14 -25.77 -17.38
N PHE A 450 2.73 -26.18 -16.18
CA PHE A 450 3.14 -27.43 -15.53
C PHE A 450 1.94 -28.38 -15.36
N PRO A 451 1.38 -28.92 -16.46
CA PRO A 451 0.10 -29.66 -16.43
C PRO A 451 0.11 -30.88 -15.51
N ASP A 452 1.25 -31.56 -15.37
CA ASP A 452 1.39 -32.78 -14.55
C ASP A 452 1.19 -32.52 -13.04
N THR A 453 1.47 -31.28 -12.60
CA THR A 453 1.42 -30.89 -11.19
C THR A 453 0.39 -29.79 -10.91
N PHE A 454 -0.08 -29.04 -11.91
CA PHE A 454 -0.96 -27.89 -11.73
C PHE A 454 -2.24 -28.21 -10.93
N TRP A 455 -2.81 -29.40 -11.14
CA TRP A 455 -4.05 -29.84 -10.49
C TRP A 455 -3.91 -30.05 -8.96
N THR A 456 -2.68 -30.16 -8.43
CA THR A 456 -2.44 -30.34 -7.00
C THR A 456 -2.51 -29.04 -6.20
N ASN A 457 -2.55 -27.88 -6.87
CA ASN A 457 -2.80 -26.61 -6.21
C ASN A 457 -4.16 -26.61 -5.50
N PRO A 458 -4.32 -25.88 -4.38
CA PRO A 458 -5.61 -25.69 -3.73
C PRO A 458 -6.66 -25.14 -4.71
N GLN A 459 -7.89 -25.66 -4.64
CA GLN A 459 -9.01 -25.26 -5.51
C GLN A 459 -10.15 -24.73 -4.66
N TYR A 460 -10.75 -23.62 -5.09
CA TYR A 460 -11.84 -22.94 -4.39
C TYR A 460 -13.02 -22.77 -5.35
N ARG A 461 -14.24 -23.01 -4.87
CA ARG A 461 -15.47 -22.90 -5.67
C ARG A 461 -16.16 -21.58 -5.36
N LEU A 462 -16.42 -20.80 -6.41
CA LEU A 462 -17.23 -19.59 -6.35
C LEU A 462 -18.62 -19.86 -6.94
N LYS A 463 -19.66 -19.27 -6.37
CA LYS A 463 -21.02 -19.28 -6.91
C LYS A 463 -21.47 -17.84 -7.11
N LEU A 464 -21.85 -17.51 -8.33
CA LEU A 464 -22.39 -16.21 -8.71
C LEU A 464 -23.90 -16.36 -8.82
N LEU A 465 -24.66 -15.63 -8.00
CA LEU A 465 -26.11 -15.78 -7.88
C LEU A 465 -26.89 -14.49 -8.15
N GLU A 466 -26.25 -13.33 -7.99
CA GLU A 466 -26.88 -12.01 -8.04
C GLU A 466 -26.29 -11.19 -9.20
N GLU A 467 -27.14 -10.46 -9.89
CA GLU A 467 -26.79 -9.58 -11.01
C GLU A 467 -26.42 -8.18 -10.48
N ASP A 468 -25.58 -7.46 -11.21
CA ASP A 468 -25.18 -6.09 -10.85
C ASP A 468 -26.37 -5.12 -10.99
N ASP A 469 -26.66 -4.36 -9.94
CA ASP A 469 -27.73 -3.34 -9.93
C ASP A 469 -27.17 -1.98 -10.40
N ASP A 470 -26.82 -1.87 -11.69
CA ASP A 470 -26.43 -0.61 -12.34
C ASP A 470 -27.55 -0.15 -13.32
N PRO A 471 -28.32 0.90 -13.01
CA PRO A 471 -29.42 1.36 -13.86
C PRO A 471 -28.96 1.95 -15.20
N ASP A 472 -27.67 2.25 -15.35
CA ASP A 472 -27.06 2.75 -16.60
C ASP A 472 -26.50 1.63 -17.47
N ASP A 473 -26.47 0.38 -16.99
CA ASP A 473 -26.03 -0.79 -17.75
C ASP A 473 -27.23 -1.67 -18.14
N SER A 474 -27.23 -2.12 -19.39
CA SER A 474 -28.27 -3.01 -19.93
C SER A 474 -27.82 -4.47 -19.95
N GLU A 475 -26.55 -4.74 -19.68
CA GLU A 475 -26.01 -6.09 -19.63
C GLU A 475 -26.28 -6.75 -18.28
N VAL A 476 -26.83 -7.96 -18.32
CA VAL A 476 -27.03 -8.81 -17.15
C VAL A 476 -25.73 -9.53 -16.83
N ILE A 477 -24.94 -8.96 -15.93
CA ILE A 477 -23.64 -9.50 -15.50
C ILE A 477 -23.57 -9.63 -13.98
N CYS A 478 -22.66 -10.46 -13.49
CA CYS A 478 -22.31 -10.56 -12.08
C CYS A 478 -20.82 -10.25 -11.93
N SER A 479 -20.52 -9.08 -11.38
CA SER A 479 -19.14 -8.64 -11.16
C SER A 479 -18.60 -9.17 -9.84
N PHE A 480 -17.38 -9.68 -9.87
CA PHE A 480 -16.66 -10.10 -8.67
C PHE A 480 -15.17 -9.80 -8.81
N LEU A 481 -14.50 -9.62 -7.67
CA LEU A 481 -13.07 -9.37 -7.62
C LEU A 481 -12.37 -10.49 -6.84
N VAL A 482 -11.24 -10.97 -7.37
CA VAL A 482 -10.41 -12.01 -6.72
C VAL A 482 -9.02 -11.45 -6.49
N ALA A 483 -8.62 -11.35 -5.22
CA ALA A 483 -7.25 -11.06 -4.82
C ALA A 483 -6.58 -12.32 -4.24
N LEU A 484 -5.34 -12.57 -4.68
CA LEU A 484 -4.49 -13.63 -4.17
C LEU A 484 -3.25 -13.01 -3.53
N MET A 485 -3.12 -13.18 -2.22
CA MET A 485 -2.01 -12.60 -1.45
C MET A 485 -1.05 -13.66 -0.91
N GLN A 486 0.24 -13.32 -0.85
CA GLN A 486 1.28 -14.13 -0.21
C GLN A 486 1.69 -13.52 1.14
N LYS A 487 1.88 -14.37 2.17
CA LYS A 487 2.14 -13.92 3.54
C LYS A 487 3.65 -13.84 3.88
N ASN A 488 4.02 -12.86 4.71
CA ASN A 488 5.30 -12.71 5.44
C ASN A 488 6.61 -12.59 4.65
N ARG A 489 6.56 -12.41 3.32
CA ARG A 489 7.79 -12.39 2.49
C ARG A 489 8.70 -11.19 2.75
N ARG A 490 8.16 -10.01 3.08
CA ARG A 490 8.97 -8.80 3.39
C ARG A 490 9.87 -8.99 4.61
N LYS A 491 9.33 -9.57 5.69
CA LYS A 491 10.07 -9.87 6.92
C LYS A 491 11.27 -10.81 6.69
N ASP A 492 11.17 -11.64 5.65
CA ASP A 492 12.21 -12.60 5.26
C ASP A 492 13.21 -12.01 4.24
N ARG A 493 13.11 -10.73 3.84
CA ARG A 493 14.09 -10.09 2.92
C ARG A 493 15.50 -10.12 3.47
N LYS A 494 15.67 -9.98 4.79
CA LYS A 494 16.97 -10.15 5.48
C LYS A 494 17.58 -11.55 5.30
N LEU A 495 16.76 -12.54 4.96
CA LEU A 495 17.16 -13.92 4.63
C LEU A 495 17.28 -14.14 3.11
N GLY A 496 17.19 -13.09 2.30
CA GLY A 496 17.25 -13.14 0.84
C GLY A 496 15.94 -13.53 0.16
N ALA A 497 14.80 -13.50 0.88
CA ALA A 497 13.50 -13.81 0.27
C ALA A 497 13.03 -12.69 -0.69
N ASN A 498 12.53 -13.09 -1.85
CA ASN A 498 11.81 -12.23 -2.81
C ASN A 498 10.32 -12.60 -2.85
N LEU A 499 9.45 -11.75 -3.37
CA LEU A 499 8.08 -12.15 -3.67
C LEU A 499 8.08 -13.31 -4.68
N PHE A 500 7.19 -14.29 -4.49
CA PHE A 500 6.94 -15.30 -5.51
C PHE A 500 6.11 -14.70 -6.64
N THR A 501 6.37 -15.15 -7.86
CA THR A 501 5.45 -14.97 -8.98
C THR A 501 4.20 -15.82 -8.70
N ILE A 502 3.10 -15.16 -8.37
CA ILE A 502 1.82 -15.80 -8.07
C ILE A 502 0.77 -15.41 -9.10
N GLY A 503 -0.29 -16.21 -9.19
CA GLY A 503 -1.43 -15.99 -10.05
C GLY A 503 -2.45 -17.10 -9.85
N PHE A 504 -3.63 -16.91 -10.43
CA PHE A 504 -4.71 -17.89 -10.39
C PHE A 504 -5.34 -18.06 -11.76
N ALA A 505 -6.12 -19.11 -11.92
CA ALA A 505 -6.93 -19.36 -13.11
C ALA A 505 -8.34 -19.75 -12.65
N ILE A 506 -9.35 -19.18 -13.31
CA ILE A 506 -10.76 -19.45 -13.03
C ILE A 506 -11.28 -20.36 -14.13
N TYR A 507 -12.02 -21.39 -13.73
CA TYR A 507 -12.66 -22.33 -14.65
C TYR A 507 -14.14 -22.41 -14.34
N GLU A 508 -14.95 -22.48 -15.38
CA GLU A 508 -16.34 -22.82 -15.24
C GLU A 508 -16.47 -24.27 -14.78
N SER A 509 -17.23 -24.49 -13.70
CA SER A 509 -17.53 -25.83 -13.24
C SER A 509 -18.63 -26.43 -14.11
N LEU A 510 -18.37 -27.58 -14.73
CA LEU A 510 -19.40 -28.35 -15.41
C LEU A 510 -20.51 -28.72 -14.41
N SER A 511 -21.77 -28.52 -14.81
CA SER A 511 -22.93 -29.03 -14.07
C SER A 511 -22.77 -30.55 -13.84
N PRO A 512 -23.14 -31.09 -12.67
CA PRO A 512 -23.20 -32.53 -12.44
C PRO A 512 -24.00 -33.29 -13.52
N ASP A 513 -24.93 -32.62 -14.20
CA ASP A 513 -25.82 -33.21 -15.21
C ASP A 513 -25.17 -33.36 -16.61
N ALA A 514 -23.93 -32.91 -16.80
CA ALA A 514 -23.25 -32.95 -18.11
C ALA A 514 -22.38 -34.20 -18.34
N ARG A 515 -22.58 -35.28 -17.56
CA ARG A 515 -21.94 -36.59 -17.76
C ARG A 515 -23.00 -37.64 -18.13
N GLU A 516 -23.48 -37.56 -19.37
CA GLU A 516 -23.99 -38.72 -20.10
C GLU A 516 -23.01 -39.13 -21.20
#